data_AF-A0A4Q3TJ82-F1
#
_entry.id   AF-A0A4Q3TJ82-F1
#
_cell.length_a   1.000
_cell.length_b   1.000
_cell.length_c   1.000
_cell.angle_alpha   90.00
_cell.angle_beta   90.00
_cell.angle_gamma   90.00
#
_symmetry.space_group_name_H-M   'P 1'
#
loop_
_entity.id
_entity.type
_entity.pdbx_description
1 polymer ?
#
loop_
_entity_poly.entity_id
_entity_poly.type
_entity_poly.pdbx_seq_one_letter_code
_entity_poly.pdbx_strand_id
1 'polypeptide(L)' 'HHLVQIVLLVEVGNADFDKKYDLHEMVPADAIFAATGVTNGALLDGVQYEDGFVHTHTLVMNSATRTVREVRMKRPV' A
#
# COMPACT_ATOMS: atom_id res chain seq x y z
N HIS A 1 -20.63 6.02 1.50
CA HIS A 1 -20.37 5.97 0.05
C HIS A 1 -19.31 7.03 -0.26
N HIS A 2 -18.00 6.81 -0.46
CA HIS A 2 -17.14 5.65 -0.64
C HIS A 2 -15.77 6.06 -0.06
N LEU A 3 -15.31 5.40 1.01
CA LEU A 3 -13.96 5.60 1.54
C LEU A 3 -13.29 4.24 1.49
N VAL A 4 -12.56 3.99 0.40
CA VAL A 4 -11.76 2.77 0.23
C VAL A 4 -10.35 3.13 0.69
N GLN A 5 -10.13 3.13 2.01
CA GLN A 5 -8.77 3.15 2.55
C GLN A 5 -8.16 1.77 2.33
N ILE A 6 -7.20 1.65 1.41
CA ILE A 6 -6.35 0.47 1.33
C ILE A 6 -4.89 0.93 1.43
N VAL A 7 -4.43 1.00 2.67
CA VAL A 7 -3.04 0.69 3.01
C VAL A 7 -3.06 -0.78 3.38
N LEU A 8 -2.57 -1.64 2.49
CA LEU A 8 -2.48 -3.07 2.77
C LEU A 8 -1.03 -3.37 3.17
N LEU A 9 -0.83 -3.54 4.48
CA LEU A 9 0.41 -4.11 4.99
C LEU A 9 0.26 -5.63 4.89
N VAL A 10 0.88 -6.26 3.90
CA VAL A 10 0.82 -7.72 3.74
C VAL A 10 1.95 -8.32 4.55
N GLU A 11 1.55 -8.87 5.69
CA GLU A 11 2.29 -9.81 6.53
C GLU A 11 3.52 -9.25 7.25
N VAL A 12 3.36 -9.09 8.57
CA VAL A 12 4.45 -8.91 9.52
C VAL A 12 4.48 -10.18 10.35
N GLY A 13 5.63 -10.86 10.37
CA GLY A 13 5.83 -11.98 11.28
C GLY A 13 5.65 -11.54 12.74
N ASN A 14 4.56 -11.99 13.36
CA ASN A 14 4.30 -12.01 14.80
C ASN A 14 4.34 -10.64 15.54
N ALA A 15 3.52 -9.68 15.13
CA ALA A 15 3.34 -8.42 15.87
C ALA A 15 2.34 -8.56 17.03
N ASP A 16 2.79 -8.34 18.26
CA ASP A 16 1.94 -8.16 19.44
C ASP A 16 1.57 -6.67 19.58
N PHE A 17 0.31 -6.32 19.35
CA PHE A 17 -0.13 -4.93 19.22
C PHE A 17 -0.04 -4.10 20.51
N ASP A 18 0.23 -4.71 21.67
CA ASP A 18 0.35 -4.03 22.97
C ASP A 18 1.80 -3.69 23.38
N LYS A 19 2.80 -4.10 22.59
CA LYS A 19 4.22 -3.86 22.91
C LYS A 19 4.76 -2.65 22.14
N LYS A 20 5.43 -1.74 22.85
CA LYS A 20 6.31 -0.73 22.22
C LYS A 20 7.54 -1.43 21.70
N TYR A 21 7.60 -1.64 20.40
CA TYR A 21 8.74 -2.21 19.70
C TYR A 21 9.63 -1.12 19.13
N ASP A 22 10.94 -1.36 19.11
CA ASP A 22 11.87 -0.62 18.26
C ASP A 22 11.67 -1.03 16.78
N LEU A 23 12.12 -0.21 15.81
CA LEU A 23 11.91 -0.45 14.37
C LEU A 23 12.42 -1.83 13.91
N HIS A 24 13.49 -2.31 14.54
CA HIS A 24 14.08 -3.63 14.28
C HIS A 24 13.32 -4.79 14.94
N GLU A 25 12.49 -4.53 15.96
CA GLU A 25 11.68 -5.53 16.63
C GLU A 25 10.27 -5.66 16.06
N MET A 26 9.77 -4.62 15.36
CA MET A 26 8.46 -4.64 14.69
C MET A 26 8.43 -5.53 13.45
N VAL A 27 9.58 -5.70 12.77
CA VAL A 27 9.67 -6.46 11.52
C VAL A 27 10.88 -7.40 11.60
N PRO A 28 10.74 -8.55 12.30
CA PRO A 28 11.85 -9.49 12.47
C PRO A 28 12.22 -10.28 11.21
N ALA A 29 11.46 -10.13 10.11
CA ALA A 29 11.60 -10.90 8.87
C ALA A 29 11.28 -10.06 7.62
N ASP A 30 11.20 -10.70 6.45
CA ASP A 30 10.80 -10.03 5.21
C ASP A 30 9.34 -9.56 5.24
N ALA A 31 9.08 -8.40 4.64
CA ALA A 31 7.77 -7.77 4.60
C ALA A 31 7.43 -7.26 3.19
N ILE A 32 6.13 -7.22 2.90
CA ILE A 32 5.58 -6.58 1.70
C ILE A 32 4.72 -5.39 2.11
N PHE A 33 5.06 -4.23 1.57
CA PHE A 33 4.33 -2.99 1.76
C PHE A 33 3.57 -2.64 0.48
N ALA A 34 2.26 -2.41 0.58
CA ALA A 34 1.45 -1.90 -0.53
C ALA A 34 0.61 -0.69 -0.08
N ALA A 35 0.76 0.42 -0.80
CA ALA A 35 -0.01 1.64 -0.56
C ALA A 35 -0.68 2.11 -1.84
N THR A 36 -1.98 2.40 -1.78
CA THR A 36 -2.74 2.96 -2.90
C THR A 36 -3.18 4.38 -2.56
N GLY A 37 -2.98 5.33 -3.47
CA GLY A 37 -3.43 6.70 -3.29
C GLY A 37 -4.96 6.79 -3.38
N VAL A 38 -5.59 7.33 -2.35
CA VAL A 38 -7.05 7.59 -2.32
C VAL A 38 -7.33 9.04 -2.67
N THR A 39 -6.54 9.94 -2.11
CA THR A 39 -6.47 11.37 -2.46
C THR A 39 -5.10 11.66 -3.05
N ASN A 40 -5.01 12.70 -3.89
CA ASN A 40 -3.74 13.11 -4.49
C ASN A 40 -2.76 13.50 -3.39
N GLY A 41 -1.68 12.73 -3.28
CA GLY A 41 -0.57 12.99 -2.38
C GLY A 41 0.73 13.17 -3.16
N ALA A 42 1.80 13.52 -2.46
CA ALA A 42 3.12 13.71 -3.08
C ALA A 42 3.72 12.42 -3.67
N LEU A 43 3.30 11.25 -3.15
CA LEU A 43 3.86 9.95 -3.55
C LEU A 43 2.95 9.15 -4.48
N LEU A 44 1.63 9.29 -4.33
CA LEU A 44 0.63 8.50 -5.04
C LEU A 44 -0.53 9.39 -5.48
N ASP A 45 -0.99 9.15 -6.70
CA ASP A 45 -2.19 9.79 -7.23
C ASP A 45 -3.42 9.18 -6.55
N GLY A 46 -4.42 10.02 -6.25
CA GLY A 46 -5.69 9.58 -5.71
C GLY A 46 -6.47 8.71 -6.71
N VAL A 47 -7.50 8.02 -6.24
CA VAL A 47 -8.39 7.28 -7.13
C VAL A 47 -9.14 8.28 -8.01
N GLN A 48 -9.07 8.09 -9.33
CA GLN A 48 -9.73 8.96 -10.30
C GLN A 48 -10.80 8.19 -11.06
N TYR A 49 -11.96 8.81 -11.23
CA TYR A 49 -13.06 8.30 -12.03
C TYR A 49 -13.21 9.21 -13.26
N GLU A 50 -12.87 8.70 -14.44
CA GLU A 50 -12.87 9.47 -15.69
C GLU A 50 -13.28 8.56 -16.86
N ASP A 51 -14.08 9.08 -17.79
CA ASP A 51 -14.51 8.38 -19.01
C ASP A 51 -15.15 6.99 -18.80
N GLY A 52 -15.81 6.78 -17.65
CA GLY A 52 -16.37 5.47 -17.29
C GLY A 52 -15.32 4.45 -16.83
N PHE A 53 -14.13 4.91 -16.45
CA PHE A 53 -13.06 4.10 -15.88
C PHE A 53 -12.68 4.57 -14.47
N VAL A 54 -12.17 3.63 -13.68
CA VAL A 54 -11.49 3.86 -12.41
C VAL A 54 -9.99 3.70 -12.62
N HIS A 55 -9.24 4.70 -12.18
CA HIS A 55 -7.79 4.74 -12.19
C HIS A 55 -7.27 4.65 -10.76
N THR A 56 -6.27 3.80 -10.52
CA THR A 56 -5.57 3.71 -9.23
C THR A 56 -4.07 3.74 -9.42
N HIS A 57 -3.37 4.29 -8.42
CA HIS A 57 -1.91 4.36 -8.37
C HIS A 57 -1.45 3.73 -7.05
N THR A 58 -0.70 2.64 -7.16
CA THR A 58 -0.24 1.84 -6.02
C THR A 58 1.28 1.68 -6.04
N LEU A 59 1.92 1.83 -4.89
CA LEU A 59 3.33 1.48 -4.68
C LEU A 59 3.40 0.14 -3.94
N VAL A 60 4.19 -0.80 -4.46
CA VAL A 60 4.47 -2.10 -3.85
C VAL A 60 5.96 -2.23 -3.60
N MET A 61 6.33 -2.57 -2.38
CA MET A 61 7.71 -2.82 -1.96
C MET A 61 7.80 -4.20 -1.32
N ASN A 62 8.86 -4.94 -1.65
CA ASN A 62 9.17 -6.24 -1.05
C ASN A 62 10.60 -6.18 -0.52
N SER A 63 10.78 -6.36 0.80
CA SER A 63 12.09 -6.27 1.44
C SER A 63 12.99 -7.47 1.11
N ALA A 64 12.40 -8.67 0.96
CA ALA A 64 13.13 -9.90 0.63
C ALA A 64 13.89 -9.76 -0.68
N THR A 65 13.20 -9.22 -1.68
CA THR A 65 13.75 -9.04 -3.03
C THR A 65 14.36 -7.66 -3.23
N ARG A 66 14.24 -6.75 -2.24
CA ARG A 66 14.58 -5.32 -2.34
C ARG A 66 13.99 -4.64 -3.59
N THR A 67 12.78 -5.05 -3.99
CA THR A 67 12.12 -4.51 -5.17
C THR A 67 11.11 -3.45 -4.79
N VAL A 68 11.07 -2.37 -5.56
CA VAL A 68 10.03 -1.34 -5.52
C VAL A 68 9.34 -1.31 -6.87
N ARG A 69 8.01 -1.30 -6.88
CA ARG A 69 7.19 -1.30 -8.09
C ARG A 69 6.06 -0.30 -7.95
N GLU A 70 5.89 0.52 -8.98
CA GLU A 70 4.68 1.32 -9.17
C GLU A 70 3.70 0.54 -10.05
N VAL A 71 2.44 0.52 -9.64
CA VAL A 71 1.35 -0.14 -10.36
C VAL A 71 0.28 0.89 -10.63
N ARG A 72 0.04 1.17 -11.92
CA ARG A 72 -1.07 1.98 -12.40
C ARG A 72 -2.11 1.07 -13.03
N MET A 73 -3.35 1.16 -12.57
CA MET A 73 -4.45 0.33 -13.06
C MET A 73 -5.55 1.22 -13.63
N LYS A 74 -6.12 0.80 -14.76
CA LYS A 74 -7.31 1.38 -15.38
C LYS A 74 -8.32 0.26 -15.59
N ARG A 75 -9.53 0.40 -15.04
CA ARG A 75 -10.62 -0.57 -15.25
C ARG A 75 -11.94 0.14 -15.55
N PRO A 76 -12.85 -0.41 -16.35
CA PRO A 76 -14.22 0.11 -16.45
C PRO A 76 -14.88 0.15 -15.07
N VAL A 77 -15.76 1.14 -14.86
CA VAL A 77 -16.62 1.24 -13.66
C VAL A 77 -17.69 0.16 -13.69
#